data_AF-A0A9D7LHS4-F1
#
_entry.id   AF-A0A9D7LHS4-F1
#
_cell.length_a   1.000
_cell.length_b   1.000
_cell.length_c   1.000
_cell.angle_alpha   90.00
_cell.angle_beta   90.00
_cell.angle_gamma   90.00
#
_symmetry.space_group_name_H-M   'P 1'
#
loop_
_entity.id
_entity.type
_entity.pdbx_description
1 polymer ?
#
loop_
_entity_poly.entity_id
_entity_poly.type
_entity_poly.pdbx_seq_one_letter_code
_entity_poly.pdbx_strand_id
1 'polypeptide(L)'
;MTERLSDKVAGIHPDLAWHFGQGSSAQHCLTVSAGGVAELRPVAERWLRSAPAPDATWEFRSSQAADPGALEHSLEIAGAAVDLSQTRFAVDVAPDERRVHVGVYHPAYRQVPLEVRGQVTFLVLDWLLGEDDVERWLGHIESLTEAPANPADGAELRASVAQLARQRDPDAWGVAEFRDQEGMPGLATFRTGVRWIDHPTLDRHQLVTLTYAAQGNGLPADDAALAGLRAVEEELEGVLGSRGLVIGHESHRGVRRVHAYSDGEDQNLDAALAAWAARRWVSIEAEPDPSWRAVRHLTG
;
A
#
# COMPACT_ATOMS: atom_id res chain seq x y z
N MET A 1 -5.49 32.97 -6.56
CA MET A 1 -6.48 31.87 -6.56
C MET A 1 -5.83 30.56 -6.14
N THR A 2 -4.68 30.22 -6.71
CA THR A 2 -3.81 29.10 -6.30
C THR A 2 -3.38 29.20 -4.83
N GLU A 3 -2.91 30.37 -4.36
CA GLU A 3 -2.54 30.59 -2.94
C GLU A 3 -3.66 30.22 -1.97
N ARG A 4 -4.91 30.64 -2.25
CA ARG A 4 -6.07 30.35 -1.40
C ARG A 4 -6.42 28.86 -1.35
N LEU A 5 -6.10 28.10 -2.40
CA LEU A 5 -6.28 26.65 -2.41
C LEU A 5 -5.14 25.95 -1.66
N SER A 6 -3.90 26.41 -1.85
CA SER A 6 -2.76 25.96 -1.04
C SER A 6 -3.02 26.14 0.45
N ASP A 7 -3.51 27.30 0.89
CA ASP A 7 -3.87 27.53 2.29
C ASP A 7 -4.96 26.57 2.80
N LYS A 8 -5.92 26.22 1.94
CA LYS A 8 -7.01 25.29 2.28
C LYS A 8 -6.51 23.85 2.40
N VAL A 9 -5.68 23.39 1.48
CA VAL A 9 -5.09 22.04 1.51
C VAL A 9 -4.13 21.93 2.69
N ALA A 10 -3.27 22.93 2.91
CA ALA A 10 -2.39 22.98 4.07
C ALA A 10 -3.16 23.02 5.41
N GLY A 11 -4.37 23.59 5.41
CA GLY A 11 -5.29 23.54 6.56
C GLY A 11 -5.84 22.14 6.88
N ILE A 12 -5.77 21.19 5.94
CA ILE A 12 -6.05 19.77 6.19
C ILE A 12 -4.79 19.10 6.73
N HIS A 13 -3.69 19.19 5.98
CA HIS A 13 -2.36 18.75 6.40
C HIS A 13 -1.29 19.47 5.55
N PRO A 14 -0.20 19.99 6.15
CA PRO A 14 0.79 20.81 5.44
C PRO A 14 1.54 20.08 4.33
N ASP A 15 1.69 18.76 4.46
CA ASP A 15 2.46 17.94 3.51
C ASP A 15 1.59 17.32 2.40
N LEU A 16 0.29 17.63 2.33
CA LEU A 16 -0.53 17.24 1.19
C LEU A 16 -0.17 18.07 -0.05
N ALA A 17 0.01 17.39 -1.17
CA ALA A 17 0.20 18.03 -2.47
C ALA A 17 -1.14 18.21 -3.17
N TRP A 18 -1.24 19.19 -4.06
CA TRP A 18 -2.40 19.34 -4.93
C TRP A 18 -2.02 19.89 -6.30
N HIS A 19 -2.80 19.52 -7.31
CA HIS A 19 -2.69 20.11 -8.64
C HIS A 19 -4.04 20.04 -9.38
N PHE A 20 -4.16 20.85 -10.43
CA PHE A 20 -5.24 20.72 -11.41
C PHE A 20 -4.76 19.90 -12.61
N GLY A 21 -5.67 19.17 -13.24
CA GLY A 21 -5.43 18.44 -14.46
C GLY A 21 -6.69 18.31 -15.30
N GLN A 22 -6.57 17.64 -16.44
CA GLN A 22 -7.72 17.21 -17.23
C GLN A 22 -8.42 16.05 -16.52
N GLY A 23 -9.76 16.08 -16.47
CA GLY A 23 -10.53 14.95 -15.95
C GLY A 23 -10.62 13.81 -16.95
N SER A 24 -10.78 12.60 -16.46
CA SER A 24 -11.06 11.41 -17.27
C SER A 24 -12.50 11.39 -17.80
N SER A 25 -13.42 11.96 -17.02
CA SER A 25 -14.86 12.01 -17.29
C SER A 25 -15.45 13.42 -17.16
N ALA A 26 -14.63 14.37 -16.68
CA ALA A 26 -14.98 15.77 -16.47
C ALA A 26 -13.99 16.71 -17.17
N GLN A 27 -14.34 17.98 -17.33
CA GLN A 27 -13.44 18.98 -17.92
C GLN A 27 -12.17 19.20 -17.07
N HIS A 28 -12.30 19.14 -15.75
CA HIS A 28 -11.23 19.40 -14.81
C HIS A 28 -11.16 18.34 -13.72
N CYS A 29 -9.95 18.02 -13.27
CA CYS A 29 -9.69 17.22 -12.09
C CYS A 29 -8.93 18.06 -11.07
N LEU A 30 -9.39 18.05 -9.81
CA LEU A 30 -8.57 18.46 -8.67
C LEU A 30 -8.05 17.20 -7.97
N THR A 31 -6.73 17.04 -7.98
CA THR A 31 -6.06 15.97 -7.22
C THR A 31 -5.49 16.55 -5.94
N VAL A 32 -5.80 15.94 -4.80
CA VAL A 32 -5.11 16.18 -3.52
C VAL A 32 -4.48 14.86 -3.11
N SER A 33 -3.16 14.81 -3.09
CA SER A 33 -2.37 13.57 -2.99
C SER A 33 -1.50 13.58 -1.73
N ALA A 34 -1.17 12.38 -1.26
CA ALA A 34 -0.22 12.15 -0.19
C ALA A 34 1.24 12.33 -0.63
N GLY A 35 1.51 12.47 -1.93
CA GLY A 35 2.84 12.70 -2.48
C GLY A 35 3.82 11.57 -2.15
N GLY A 36 3.34 10.32 -2.11
CA GLY A 36 4.14 9.16 -1.72
C GLY A 36 4.36 9.02 -0.20
N VAL A 37 3.79 9.89 0.64
CA VAL A 37 3.83 9.75 2.10
C VAL A 37 2.71 8.80 2.55
N ALA A 38 3.04 7.54 2.80
CA ALA A 38 2.06 6.49 3.12
C ALA A 38 1.12 6.86 4.29
N GLU A 39 1.65 7.54 5.31
CA GLU A 39 0.91 7.96 6.50
C GLU A 39 -0.19 8.98 6.20
N LEU A 40 -0.09 9.71 5.08
CA LEU A 40 -1.05 10.72 4.66
C LEU A 40 -2.09 10.20 3.67
N ARG A 41 -1.90 8.98 3.14
CA ARG A 41 -2.85 8.39 2.19
C ARG A 41 -4.28 8.26 2.74
N PRO A 42 -4.52 7.88 4.02
CA PRO A 42 -5.86 7.90 4.59
C PRO A 42 -6.47 9.30 4.65
N VAL A 43 -5.65 10.34 4.90
CA VAL A 43 -6.09 11.74 4.95
C VAL A 43 -6.53 12.21 3.57
N ALA A 44 -5.75 11.93 2.52
CA ALA A 44 -6.12 12.22 1.14
C ALA A 44 -7.41 11.49 0.73
N GLU A 45 -7.59 10.24 1.15
CA GLU A 45 -8.81 9.48 0.86
C GLU A 45 -10.04 10.02 1.58
N ARG A 46 -9.91 10.43 2.85
CA ARG A 46 -11.01 11.05 3.60
C ARG A 46 -11.39 12.43 3.05
N TRP A 47 -10.41 13.18 2.55
CA TRP A 47 -10.67 14.38 1.77
C TRP A 47 -11.53 14.07 0.55
N LEU A 48 -11.15 13.06 -0.25
CA LEU A 48 -11.92 12.65 -1.43
C LEU A 48 -13.33 12.18 -1.06
N ARG A 49 -13.47 11.39 0.01
CA ARG A 49 -14.76 10.93 0.55
C ARG A 49 -15.68 12.10 0.92
N SER A 50 -15.11 13.23 1.31
CA SER A 50 -15.83 14.46 1.66
C SER A 50 -16.05 15.40 0.48
N ALA A 51 -15.51 15.07 -0.70
CA ALA A 51 -15.67 15.90 -1.89
C ALA A 51 -17.11 15.85 -2.43
N PRO A 52 -17.57 16.91 -3.14
CA PRO A 52 -18.82 16.85 -3.87
C PRO A 52 -18.85 15.69 -4.87
N ALA A 53 -20.04 15.20 -5.19
CA ALA A 53 -20.20 14.24 -6.28
C ALA A 53 -19.65 14.83 -7.59
N PRO A 54 -18.90 14.04 -8.39
CA PRO A 54 -18.36 14.52 -9.66
C PRO A 54 -19.47 14.88 -10.64
N ASP A 55 -19.20 15.85 -11.51
CA ASP A 55 -20.09 16.28 -12.59
C ASP A 55 -19.31 16.48 -13.90
N ALA A 56 -19.98 16.98 -14.95
CA ALA A 56 -19.34 17.20 -16.25
C ALA A 56 -18.20 18.24 -16.22
N THR A 57 -18.12 19.06 -15.18
CA THR A 57 -17.12 20.12 -15.01
C THR A 57 -15.97 19.65 -14.14
N TRP A 58 -16.26 19.00 -13.01
CA TRP A 58 -15.28 18.64 -12.00
C TRP A 58 -15.32 17.16 -11.60
N GLU A 59 -14.14 16.55 -11.54
CA GLU A 59 -13.86 15.32 -10.79
C GLU A 59 -12.75 15.57 -9.76
N PHE A 60 -12.64 14.65 -8.79
CA PHE A 60 -11.71 14.75 -7.66
C PHE A 60 -10.93 13.43 -7.49
N ARG A 61 -9.66 13.51 -7.08
CA ARG A 61 -8.79 12.34 -6.87
C ARG A 61 -7.91 12.49 -5.63
N SER A 62 -7.69 11.38 -4.94
CA SER A 62 -6.81 11.29 -3.76
C SER A 62 -5.38 10.84 -4.09
N SER A 63 -5.08 10.54 -5.36
CA SER A 63 -3.76 10.14 -5.84
C SER A 63 -3.52 10.59 -7.29
N GLN A 64 -2.25 10.71 -7.67
CA GLN A 64 -1.86 11.01 -9.05
C GLN A 64 -2.21 9.82 -9.96
N ALA A 65 -2.94 10.11 -11.05
CA ALA A 65 -3.24 9.12 -12.08
C ALA A 65 -2.07 8.93 -13.04
N ALA A 66 -1.93 7.73 -13.60
CA ALA A 66 -0.97 7.45 -14.66
C ALA A 66 -1.25 8.29 -15.92
N ASP A 67 -0.19 8.79 -16.53
CA ASP A 67 -0.16 9.41 -17.84
C ASP A 67 0.73 8.58 -18.79
N PRO A 68 0.14 7.86 -19.76
CA PRO A 68 0.90 7.09 -20.73
C PRO A 68 1.89 7.91 -21.58
N GLY A 69 1.64 9.22 -21.72
CA GLY A 69 2.47 10.18 -22.45
C GLY A 69 3.45 10.94 -21.56
N ALA A 70 3.57 10.61 -20.26
CA ALA A 70 4.42 11.34 -19.30
C ALA A 70 5.86 11.55 -19.78
N LEU A 71 6.42 10.57 -20.49
CA LEU A 71 7.80 10.61 -21.00
C LEU A 71 7.97 11.43 -22.28
N GLU A 72 6.88 11.93 -22.89
CA GLU A 72 6.96 12.82 -24.06
C GLU A 72 7.22 14.27 -23.67
N HIS A 73 7.26 14.56 -22.36
CA HIS A 73 7.43 15.89 -21.80
C HIS A 73 8.88 16.17 -21.38
N SER A 74 9.16 17.44 -21.11
CA SER A 74 10.41 17.86 -20.49
C SER A 74 10.16 18.31 -19.06
N LEU A 75 11.08 17.99 -18.15
CA LEU A 75 11.08 18.42 -16.77
C LEU A 75 12.21 19.41 -16.53
N GLU A 76 11.96 20.52 -15.83
CA GLU A 76 13.04 21.37 -15.36
C GLU A 76 13.67 20.81 -14.08
N ILE A 77 14.97 20.52 -14.12
CA ILE A 77 15.75 20.04 -12.99
C ILE A 77 16.95 20.96 -12.82
N ALA A 78 17.07 21.59 -11.65
CA ALA A 78 18.18 22.50 -11.32
C ALA A 78 18.44 23.59 -12.40
N GLY A 79 17.37 24.10 -13.02
CA GLY A 79 17.45 25.13 -14.07
C GLY A 79 17.82 24.61 -15.47
N ALA A 80 17.86 23.29 -15.68
CA ALA A 80 18.03 22.67 -16.98
C ALA A 80 16.77 21.91 -17.40
N ALA A 81 16.35 22.08 -18.65
CA ALA A 81 15.29 21.27 -19.23
C ALA A 81 15.83 19.86 -19.54
N VAL A 82 15.16 18.85 -19.00
CA VAL A 82 15.50 17.44 -19.13
C VAL A 82 14.40 16.75 -19.93
N ASP A 83 14.76 16.23 -21.11
CA ASP A 83 13.86 15.55 -22.03
C ASP A 83 13.58 14.11 -21.55
N LEU A 84 12.39 13.89 -20.99
CA LEU A 84 12.04 12.61 -20.37
C LEU A 84 11.96 11.46 -21.38
N SER A 85 11.92 11.73 -22.68
CA SER A 85 11.88 10.69 -23.72
C SER A 85 13.18 9.88 -23.78
N GLN A 86 14.25 10.40 -23.17
CA GLN A 86 15.53 9.73 -23.01
C GLN A 86 15.58 8.79 -21.80
N THR A 87 14.53 8.75 -20.99
CA THR A 87 14.43 7.85 -19.82
C THR A 87 14.39 6.40 -20.28
N ARG A 88 15.18 5.53 -19.64
CA ARG A 88 15.15 4.08 -19.83
C ARG A 88 15.07 3.37 -18.49
N PHE A 89 14.54 2.16 -18.51
CA PHE A 89 14.30 1.39 -17.30
C PHE A 89 15.11 0.08 -17.33
N ALA A 90 15.72 -0.28 -16.22
CA ALA A 90 16.02 -1.67 -15.89
C ALA A 90 14.76 -2.24 -15.23
N VAL A 91 14.22 -3.33 -15.77
CA VAL A 91 12.99 -3.96 -15.25
C VAL A 91 13.31 -5.38 -14.84
N ASP A 92 13.13 -5.68 -13.56
CA ASP A 92 13.28 -7.02 -13.00
C ASP A 92 11.99 -7.42 -12.29
N VAL A 93 11.31 -8.43 -12.80
CA VAL A 93 10.06 -8.91 -12.20
C VAL A 93 10.41 -9.96 -11.16
N ALA A 94 10.01 -9.74 -9.91
CA ALA A 94 10.18 -10.65 -8.79
C ALA A 94 8.83 -11.31 -8.47
N PRO A 95 8.51 -12.50 -9.02
CA PRO A 95 7.19 -13.10 -8.88
C PRO A 95 6.89 -13.55 -7.45
N ASP A 96 7.91 -13.99 -6.71
CA ASP A 96 7.79 -14.43 -5.32
C ASP A 96 7.41 -13.28 -4.39
N GLU A 97 7.98 -12.09 -4.62
CA GLU A 97 7.64 -10.85 -3.92
C GLU A 97 6.37 -10.19 -4.48
N ARG A 98 5.94 -10.62 -5.68
CA ARG A 98 4.86 -10.02 -6.45
C ARG A 98 5.09 -8.52 -6.62
N ARG A 99 6.31 -8.19 -7.02
CA ARG A 99 6.79 -6.83 -7.26
C ARG A 99 7.60 -6.75 -8.55
N VAL A 100 7.74 -5.54 -9.06
CA VAL A 100 8.67 -5.19 -10.14
C VAL A 100 9.74 -4.29 -9.53
N HIS A 101 10.99 -4.72 -9.59
CA HIS A 101 12.14 -3.88 -9.27
C HIS A 101 12.51 -3.05 -10.48
N VAL A 102 12.80 -1.76 -10.25
CA VAL A 102 12.98 -0.79 -11.33
C VAL A 102 14.21 0.06 -11.08
N GLY A 103 15.14 0.03 -12.03
CA GLY A 103 16.19 1.03 -12.14
C GLY A 103 15.80 2.09 -13.18
N VAL A 104 15.78 3.36 -12.79
CA VAL A 104 15.44 4.48 -13.68
C VAL A 104 16.71 5.17 -14.13
N TYR A 105 17.01 5.09 -15.42
CA TYR A 105 18.15 5.76 -16.06
C TYR A 105 17.70 6.99 -16.84
N HIS A 106 18.44 8.08 -16.70
CA HIS A 106 18.40 9.20 -17.61
C HIS A 106 19.82 9.74 -17.84
N PRO A 107 20.25 10.12 -19.07
CA PRO A 107 21.60 10.62 -19.33
C PRO A 107 22.03 11.80 -18.44
N ALA A 108 21.08 12.69 -18.13
CA ALA A 108 21.30 13.84 -17.23
C ALA A 108 21.63 13.46 -15.79
N TYR A 109 21.27 12.25 -15.32
CA TYR A 109 21.47 11.86 -13.92
C TYR A 109 22.94 11.96 -13.51
N ARG A 110 23.91 11.68 -14.40
CA ARG A 110 25.34 11.85 -14.10
C ARG A 110 25.72 13.24 -13.57
N GLN A 111 24.98 14.27 -13.96
CA GLN A 111 25.27 15.67 -13.64
C GLN A 111 24.38 16.22 -12.51
N VAL A 112 23.38 15.46 -12.07
CA VAL A 112 22.42 15.84 -11.03
C VAL A 112 22.86 15.24 -9.68
N PRO A 113 22.71 15.92 -8.53
CA PRO A 113 22.97 15.33 -7.20
C PRO A 113 22.06 14.14 -6.90
N LEU A 114 22.53 13.17 -6.10
CA LEU A 114 21.79 11.94 -5.81
C LEU A 114 20.37 12.18 -5.26
N GLU A 115 20.21 13.13 -4.34
CA GLU A 115 18.90 13.46 -3.74
C GLU A 115 17.89 13.91 -4.80
N VAL A 116 18.31 14.78 -5.72
CA VAL A 116 17.47 15.27 -6.83
C VAL A 116 17.17 14.14 -7.81
N ARG A 117 18.11 13.22 -8.06
CA ARG A 117 17.85 12.02 -8.88
C ARG A 117 16.77 11.16 -8.26
N GLY A 118 16.83 10.93 -6.94
CA GLY A 118 15.82 10.16 -6.22
C GLY A 118 14.43 10.76 -6.39
N GLN A 119 14.29 12.07 -6.14
CA GLN A 119 13.03 12.79 -6.32
C GLN A 119 12.48 12.68 -7.75
N VAL A 120 13.35 12.89 -8.75
CA VAL A 120 12.96 12.81 -10.18
C VAL A 120 12.58 11.38 -10.57
N THR A 121 13.29 10.38 -10.05
CA THR A 121 12.97 8.96 -10.27
C THR A 121 11.56 8.63 -9.79
N PHE A 122 11.19 9.01 -8.57
CA PHE A 122 9.83 8.79 -8.07
C PHE A 122 8.79 9.58 -8.88
N LEU A 123 9.06 10.85 -9.18
CA LEU A 123 8.15 11.67 -9.98
C LEU A 123 7.86 11.08 -11.36
N VAL A 124 8.89 10.59 -12.05
CA VAL A 124 8.75 9.93 -13.35
C VAL A 124 7.92 8.64 -13.25
N LEU A 125 8.13 7.85 -12.20
CA LEU A 125 7.36 6.63 -11.96
C LEU A 125 5.91 6.93 -11.62
N ASP A 126 5.64 7.92 -10.75
CA ASP A 126 4.29 8.35 -10.39
C ASP A 126 3.53 8.89 -11.58
N TRP A 127 4.19 9.62 -12.48
CA TRP A 127 3.56 10.04 -13.74
C TRP A 127 3.31 8.87 -14.68
N LEU A 128 4.27 7.96 -14.83
CA LEU A 128 4.15 6.87 -15.80
C LEU A 128 3.14 5.78 -15.36
N LEU A 129 3.10 5.46 -14.07
CA LEU A 129 2.33 4.36 -13.49
C LEU A 129 1.15 4.82 -12.64
N GLY A 130 1.18 6.06 -12.14
CA GLY A 130 0.27 6.51 -11.09
C GLY A 130 0.79 6.14 -9.70
N GLU A 131 0.54 7.02 -8.73
CA GLU A 131 1.04 6.89 -7.35
C GLU A 131 0.60 5.57 -6.69
N ASP A 132 -0.67 5.18 -6.89
CA ASP A 132 -1.18 3.95 -6.28
C ASP A 132 -0.51 2.69 -6.88
N ASP A 133 -0.21 2.66 -8.18
CA ASP A 133 0.43 1.50 -8.83
C ASP A 133 1.94 1.44 -8.54
N VAL A 134 2.59 2.59 -8.32
CA VAL A 134 3.95 2.64 -7.77
C VAL A 134 4.01 1.91 -6.43
N GLU A 135 3.14 2.27 -5.49
CA GLU A 135 3.10 1.63 -4.17
C GLU A 135 2.65 0.15 -4.24
N ARG A 136 1.69 -0.16 -5.11
CA ARG A 136 1.10 -1.49 -5.23
C ARG A 136 2.06 -2.53 -5.80
N TRP A 137 2.85 -2.13 -6.80
CA TRP A 137 3.57 -3.07 -7.67
C TRP A 137 5.07 -2.90 -7.70
N LEU A 138 5.61 -1.73 -7.34
CA LEU A 138 7.06 -1.56 -7.34
C LEU A 138 7.67 -2.06 -6.02
N GLY A 139 8.84 -2.67 -6.13
CA GLY A 139 9.66 -3.10 -5.00
C GLY A 139 10.87 -2.18 -4.86
N HIS A 140 12.07 -2.74 -5.03
CA HIS A 140 13.30 -1.95 -5.10
C HIS A 140 13.26 -0.95 -6.27
N ILE A 141 13.52 0.32 -5.96
CA ILE A 141 13.63 1.42 -6.94
C ILE A 141 15.02 2.04 -6.80
N GLU A 142 15.71 2.21 -7.91
CA GLU A 142 17.02 2.86 -7.94
C GLU A 142 17.16 3.89 -9.07
N SER A 143 17.94 4.95 -8.83
CA SER A 143 18.32 5.91 -9.87
C SER A 143 19.66 5.51 -10.48
N LEU A 144 19.68 5.23 -11.79
CA LEU A 144 20.84 4.74 -12.53
C LEU A 144 21.60 5.87 -13.24
N THR A 145 22.92 5.91 -13.10
CA THR A 145 23.80 6.83 -13.86
C THR A 145 24.43 6.20 -15.09
N GLU A 146 24.39 4.88 -15.19
CA GLU A 146 24.83 4.12 -16.35
C GLU A 146 23.61 3.52 -17.04
N ALA A 147 23.63 3.50 -18.37
CA ALA A 147 22.53 2.91 -19.11
C ALA A 147 22.43 1.41 -18.80
N PRO A 148 21.22 0.88 -18.55
CA PRO A 148 21.04 -0.54 -18.29
C PRO A 148 21.43 -1.35 -19.52
N ALA A 149 21.94 -2.57 -19.30
CA ALA A 149 22.39 -3.45 -20.37
C ALA A 149 21.24 -3.84 -21.33
N ASN A 150 20.04 -4.05 -20.78
CA ASN A 150 18.80 -4.32 -21.50
C ASN A 150 17.80 -3.20 -21.19
N PRO A 151 17.91 -2.03 -21.85
CA PRO A 151 17.04 -0.90 -21.56
C PRO A 151 15.62 -1.16 -22.04
N ALA A 152 14.66 -1.04 -21.12
CA ALA A 152 13.24 -0.99 -21.44
C ALA A 152 12.77 0.47 -21.58
N ASP A 153 11.72 0.69 -22.37
CA ASP A 153 10.99 1.95 -22.41
C ASP A 153 9.81 2.00 -21.41
N GLY A 154 9.11 3.12 -21.35
CA GLY A 154 7.98 3.29 -20.43
C GLY A 154 6.79 2.40 -20.76
N ALA A 155 6.57 2.04 -22.02
CA ALA A 155 5.49 1.15 -22.41
C ALA A 155 5.78 -0.30 -21.97
N GLU A 156 7.03 -0.74 -22.08
CA GLU A 156 7.49 -2.04 -21.60
C GLU A 156 7.37 -2.15 -20.06
N LEU A 157 7.78 -1.12 -19.31
CA LEU A 157 7.59 -1.10 -17.84
C LEU A 157 6.10 -1.20 -17.46
N ARG A 158 5.23 -0.40 -18.08
CA ARG A 158 3.77 -0.47 -17.85
C ARG A 158 3.22 -1.86 -18.18
N ALA A 159 3.69 -2.49 -19.25
CA ALA A 159 3.26 -3.83 -19.64
C ALA A 159 3.67 -4.88 -18.59
N SER A 160 4.87 -4.79 -18.03
CA SER A 160 5.32 -5.67 -16.95
C SER A 160 4.48 -5.52 -15.69
N VAL A 161 4.17 -4.27 -15.27
CA VAL A 161 3.27 -4.00 -14.14
C VAL A 161 1.86 -4.55 -14.42
N ALA A 162 1.31 -4.29 -15.60
CA ALA A 162 -0.01 -4.79 -15.98
C ALA A 162 -0.08 -6.34 -16.09
N GLN A 163 1.02 -7.00 -16.45
CA GLN A 163 1.10 -8.46 -16.45
C GLN A 163 1.08 -9.01 -15.02
N LEU A 164 1.86 -8.42 -14.11
CA LEU A 164 1.85 -8.80 -12.70
C LEU A 164 0.47 -8.56 -12.07
N ALA A 165 -0.15 -7.41 -12.37
CA ALA A 165 -1.48 -7.06 -11.86
C ALA A 165 -2.55 -8.08 -12.24
N ARG A 166 -2.50 -8.65 -13.46
CA ARG A 166 -3.43 -9.69 -13.92
C ARG A 166 -3.28 -11.03 -13.20
N GLN A 167 -2.15 -11.27 -12.54
CA GLN A 167 -1.89 -12.51 -11.80
C GLN A 167 -2.31 -12.41 -10.33
N ARG A 168 -2.69 -11.22 -9.87
CA ARG A 168 -3.06 -11.00 -8.48
C ARG A 168 -4.42 -11.64 -8.18
N ASP A 169 -4.41 -12.47 -7.15
CA ASP A 169 -5.61 -12.93 -6.46
C ASP A 169 -5.62 -12.33 -5.04
N PRO A 170 -6.49 -11.34 -4.74
CA PRO A 170 -6.57 -10.71 -3.42
C PRO A 170 -7.05 -11.67 -2.32
N ASP A 171 -7.71 -12.78 -2.69
CA ASP A 171 -8.22 -13.77 -1.76
C ASP A 171 -7.26 -14.97 -1.59
N ALA A 172 -6.13 -14.97 -2.28
CA ALA A 172 -5.12 -16.02 -2.15
C ALA A 172 -4.41 -15.96 -0.78
N TRP A 173 -4.47 -17.07 -0.06
CA TRP A 173 -3.77 -17.27 1.20
C TRP A 173 -2.44 -18.00 1.00
N GLY A 174 -1.41 -17.55 1.71
CA GLY A 174 -0.12 -18.20 1.82
C GLY A 174 0.13 -18.66 3.24
N VAL A 175 1.04 -19.63 3.39
CA VAL A 175 1.49 -20.13 4.68
C VAL A 175 3.02 -20.06 4.71
N ALA A 176 3.56 -19.52 5.80
CA ALA A 176 5.00 -19.48 6.05
C ALA A 176 5.31 -20.16 7.38
N GLU A 177 6.36 -20.98 7.38
CA GLU A 177 6.93 -21.53 8.59
C GLU A 177 8.11 -20.66 9.03
N PHE A 178 8.22 -20.42 10.34
CA PHE A 178 9.36 -19.73 10.91
C PHE A 178 9.86 -20.45 12.17
N ARG A 179 11.04 -20.05 12.62
CA ARG A 179 11.60 -20.47 13.91
C ARG A 179 12.03 -19.24 14.69
N ASP A 180 11.77 -19.24 15.99
CA ASP A 180 12.28 -18.20 16.85
C ASP A 180 13.77 -18.41 17.20
N GLN A 181 14.33 -17.51 18.01
CA GLN A 181 15.74 -17.55 18.42
C GLN A 181 16.13 -18.82 19.19
N GLU A 182 15.16 -19.49 19.83
CA GLU A 182 15.35 -20.76 20.56
C GLU A 182 15.06 -21.98 19.67
N GLY A 183 14.76 -21.75 18.39
CA GLY A 183 14.47 -22.80 17.41
C GLY A 183 13.05 -23.34 17.47
N MET A 184 12.15 -22.77 18.27
CA MET A 184 10.76 -23.22 18.35
C MET A 184 10.00 -22.82 17.08
N PRO A 185 9.23 -23.76 16.48
CA PRO A 185 8.53 -23.48 15.24
C PRO A 185 7.33 -22.57 15.47
N GLY A 186 7.00 -21.79 14.44
CA GLY A 186 5.79 -21.00 14.32
C GLY A 186 5.23 -21.09 12.91
N LEU A 187 3.94 -20.79 12.78
CA LEU A 187 3.23 -20.78 11.51
C LEU A 187 2.57 -19.41 11.32
N ALA A 188 2.81 -18.76 10.19
CA ALA A 188 2.07 -17.59 9.76
C ALA A 188 1.19 -17.96 8.56
N THR A 189 -0.04 -17.46 8.50
CA THR A 189 -0.93 -17.60 7.35
C THR A 189 -1.53 -16.25 7.06
N PHE A 190 -1.47 -15.82 5.80
CA PHE A 190 -1.77 -14.43 5.45
C PHE A 190 -2.25 -14.31 4.01
N ARG A 191 -3.01 -13.25 3.74
CA ARG A 191 -3.45 -12.88 2.40
C ARG A 191 -2.26 -12.33 1.63
N THR A 192 -1.87 -13.07 0.60
CA THR A 192 -0.67 -12.79 -0.19
C THR A 192 -0.91 -11.73 -1.28
N GLY A 193 -2.17 -11.53 -1.67
CA GLY A 193 -2.57 -10.60 -2.73
C GLY A 193 -3.18 -9.30 -2.23
N VAL A 194 -3.30 -9.08 -0.92
CA VAL A 194 -3.80 -7.80 -0.40
C VAL A 194 -2.68 -6.77 -0.42
N ARG A 195 -3.04 -5.52 -0.70
CA ARG A 195 -2.15 -4.37 -0.63
C ARG A 195 -2.85 -3.29 0.18
N TRP A 196 -2.11 -2.67 1.11
CA TRP A 196 -2.65 -1.63 1.98
C TRP A 196 -3.22 -0.44 1.17
N ILE A 197 -2.61 -0.14 0.02
CA ILE A 197 -3.02 0.94 -0.87
C ILE A 197 -4.40 0.74 -1.52
N ASP A 198 -4.92 -0.49 -1.53
CA ASP A 198 -6.31 -0.77 -1.97
C ASP A 198 -7.34 -0.55 -0.85
N HIS A 199 -6.85 -0.37 0.37
CA HIS A 199 -7.62 -0.14 1.57
C HIS A 199 -7.08 1.07 2.35
N PRO A 200 -6.90 2.24 1.71
CA PRO A 200 -6.15 3.36 2.26
C PRO A 200 -6.78 3.98 3.52
N THR A 201 -8.04 3.65 3.82
CA THR A 201 -8.69 4.09 5.06
C THR A 201 -8.70 3.06 6.17
N LEU A 202 -8.29 1.81 5.90
CA LEU A 202 -8.11 0.79 6.94
C LEU A 202 -6.79 1.05 7.68
N ASP A 203 -6.70 2.18 8.37
CA ASP A 203 -5.48 2.74 8.96
C ASP A 203 -5.30 2.43 10.46
N ARG A 204 -6.10 1.50 10.99
CA ARG A 204 -6.04 1.07 12.39
C ARG A 204 -5.80 -0.44 12.46
N HIS A 205 -4.66 -0.83 13.00
CA HIS A 205 -4.29 -2.22 13.23
C HIS A 205 -4.98 -2.75 14.49
N GLN A 206 -5.72 -3.84 14.32
CA GLN A 206 -6.42 -4.57 15.37
C GLN A 206 -5.66 -5.88 15.58
N LEU A 207 -4.88 -5.96 16.67
CA LEU A 207 -4.16 -7.17 17.06
C LEU A 207 -4.99 -7.96 18.06
N VAL A 208 -5.58 -9.07 17.61
CA VAL A 208 -6.33 -9.98 18.46
C VAL A 208 -5.40 -11.09 18.95
N THR A 209 -5.32 -11.30 20.26
CA THR A 209 -4.49 -12.35 20.86
C THR A 209 -5.35 -13.33 21.65
N LEU A 210 -5.13 -14.62 21.42
CA LEU A 210 -5.79 -15.70 22.14
C LEU A 210 -4.84 -16.88 22.38
N THR A 211 -5.07 -17.60 23.47
CA THR A 211 -4.28 -18.80 23.82
C THR A 211 -4.96 -20.07 23.36
N TYR A 212 -4.18 -21.09 23.03
CA TYR A 212 -4.69 -22.42 22.66
C TYR A 212 -3.91 -23.55 23.34
N ALA A 213 -4.53 -24.72 23.44
CA ALA A 213 -3.86 -25.93 23.90
C ALA A 213 -2.79 -26.33 22.87
N ALA A 214 -1.52 -26.35 23.30
CA ALA A 214 -0.38 -26.60 22.43
C ALA A 214 0.26 -27.96 22.71
N GLN A 215 0.84 -28.56 21.67
CA GLN A 215 1.75 -29.70 21.82
C GLN A 215 3.17 -29.22 22.18
N GLY A 216 4.11 -30.15 22.37
CA GLY A 216 5.47 -29.85 22.83
C GLY A 216 6.28 -28.89 21.93
N ASN A 217 5.88 -28.71 20.66
CA ASN A 217 6.51 -27.77 19.74
C ASN A 217 5.84 -26.37 19.72
N GLY A 218 4.83 -26.13 20.56
CA GLY A 218 4.13 -24.85 20.65
C GLY A 218 3.02 -24.61 19.61
N LEU A 219 2.83 -25.50 18.64
CA LEU A 219 1.71 -25.47 17.68
C LEU A 219 0.44 -26.10 18.29
N PRO A 220 -0.76 -25.89 17.70
CA PRO A 220 -2.00 -26.46 18.21
C PRO A 220 -1.92 -27.96 18.48
N ALA A 221 -2.48 -28.41 19.59
CA ALA A 221 -2.34 -29.79 20.08
C ALA A 221 -3.08 -30.82 19.21
N ASP A 222 -4.22 -30.43 18.65
CA ASP A 222 -5.10 -31.29 17.86
C ASP A 222 -6.04 -30.47 16.96
N ASP A 223 -6.87 -31.18 16.18
CA ASP A 223 -7.86 -30.58 15.29
C ASP A 223 -8.94 -29.79 16.04
N ALA A 224 -9.23 -30.13 17.30
CA ALA A 224 -10.22 -29.41 18.10
C ALA A 224 -9.67 -28.03 18.53
N ALA A 225 -8.41 -27.95 18.91
CA ALA A 225 -7.72 -26.68 19.15
C ALA A 225 -7.71 -25.80 17.89
N LEU A 226 -7.40 -26.39 16.74
CA LEU A 226 -7.41 -25.67 15.46
C LEU A 226 -8.81 -25.20 15.05
N ALA A 227 -9.84 -26.02 15.22
CA ALA A 227 -11.23 -25.66 14.95
C ALA A 227 -11.71 -24.51 15.85
N GLY A 228 -11.32 -24.50 17.13
CA GLY A 228 -11.60 -23.40 18.05
C GLY A 228 -10.99 -22.08 17.61
N LEU A 229 -9.73 -22.10 17.13
CA LEU A 229 -9.07 -20.91 16.58
C LEU A 229 -9.80 -20.38 15.33
N ARG A 230 -10.14 -21.25 14.39
CA ARG A 230 -10.88 -20.89 13.17
C ARG A 230 -12.25 -20.28 13.48
N ALA A 231 -12.98 -20.83 14.46
CA ALA A 231 -14.27 -20.28 14.86
C ALA A 231 -14.16 -18.85 15.43
N VAL A 232 -13.07 -18.54 16.16
CA VAL A 232 -12.83 -17.16 16.63
C VAL A 232 -12.53 -16.24 15.44
N GLU A 233 -11.76 -16.70 14.45
CA GLU A 233 -11.43 -15.93 13.25
C GLU A 233 -12.66 -15.66 12.37
N GLU A 234 -13.49 -16.67 12.12
CA GLU A 234 -14.75 -16.52 11.37
C GLU A 234 -15.69 -15.50 12.02
N GLU A 235 -15.74 -15.47 13.34
CA GLU A 235 -16.54 -14.48 14.06
C GLU A 235 -15.93 -13.08 14.03
N LEU A 236 -14.60 -12.97 14.12
CA LEU A 236 -13.91 -11.70 13.94
C LEU A 236 -14.23 -11.12 12.55
N GLU A 237 -14.13 -11.94 11.50
CA GLU A 237 -14.51 -11.56 10.13
C GLU A 237 -15.99 -11.14 10.06
N GLY A 238 -16.88 -11.84 10.77
CA GLY A 238 -18.29 -11.48 10.89
C GLY A 238 -18.53 -10.12 11.55
N VAL A 239 -17.75 -9.76 12.58
CA VAL A 239 -17.84 -8.45 13.26
C VAL A 239 -17.29 -7.32 12.38
N LEU A 240 -16.17 -7.57 11.71
CA LEU A 240 -15.56 -6.63 10.77
C LEU A 240 -16.49 -6.36 9.57
N GLY A 241 -17.05 -7.41 8.98
CA GLY A 241 -17.88 -7.31 7.78
C GLY A 241 -17.15 -6.59 6.66
N SER A 242 -17.83 -5.64 6.00
CA SER A 242 -17.22 -4.81 4.94
C SER A 242 -16.41 -3.61 5.47
N ARG A 243 -16.29 -3.46 6.79
CA ARG A 243 -15.70 -2.28 7.46
C ARG A 243 -14.28 -2.52 7.94
N GLY A 244 -13.76 -3.71 7.71
CA GLY A 244 -12.39 -4.10 8.02
C GLY A 244 -12.01 -5.38 7.30
N LEU A 245 -10.78 -5.83 7.54
CA LEU A 245 -10.19 -6.96 6.83
C LEU A 245 -9.23 -7.73 7.75
N VAL A 246 -9.36 -9.06 7.79
CA VAL A 246 -8.34 -9.93 8.38
C VAL A 246 -7.23 -10.14 7.35
N ILE A 247 -6.00 -9.79 7.71
CA ILE A 247 -4.83 -9.91 6.84
C ILE A 247 -4.16 -11.25 7.03
N GLY A 248 -4.09 -11.73 8.26
CA GLY A 248 -3.40 -12.96 8.57
C GLY A 248 -3.37 -13.26 10.05
N HIS A 249 -2.77 -14.39 10.38
CA HIS A 249 -2.57 -14.83 11.74
C HIS A 249 -1.25 -15.57 11.89
N GLU A 250 -0.76 -15.60 13.12
CA GLU A 250 0.45 -16.31 13.53
C GLU A 250 0.14 -17.22 14.71
N SER A 251 0.61 -18.46 14.65
CA SER A 251 0.56 -19.43 15.74
C SER A 251 1.97 -19.73 16.24
N HIS A 252 2.23 -19.41 17.50
CA HIS A 252 3.54 -19.62 18.13
C HIS A 252 3.41 -19.77 19.64
N ARG A 253 4.09 -20.79 20.22
CA ARG A 253 4.16 -21.03 21.67
C ARG A 253 2.81 -20.99 22.40
N GLY A 254 1.77 -21.62 21.83
CA GLY A 254 0.44 -21.67 22.46
C GLY A 254 -0.36 -20.37 22.34
N VAL A 255 0.10 -19.41 21.54
CA VAL A 255 -0.55 -18.12 21.32
C VAL A 255 -0.85 -17.94 19.83
N ARG A 256 -2.07 -17.54 19.52
CA ARG A 256 -2.50 -17.09 18.21
C ARG A 256 -2.60 -15.56 18.22
N ARG A 257 -1.96 -14.91 17.26
CA ARG A 257 -2.14 -13.49 16.95
C ARG A 257 -2.86 -13.37 15.64
N VAL A 258 -3.95 -12.62 15.58
CA VAL A 258 -4.69 -12.33 14.35
C VAL A 258 -4.55 -10.85 14.06
N HIS A 259 -4.09 -10.54 12.86
CA HIS A 259 -3.90 -9.18 12.36
C HIS A 259 -5.10 -8.80 11.49
N ALA A 260 -5.87 -7.83 11.95
CA ALA A 260 -6.95 -7.22 11.18
C ALA A 260 -6.74 -5.72 11.08
N TYR A 261 -7.36 -5.10 10.08
CA TYR A 261 -7.38 -3.64 9.94
C TYR A 261 -8.81 -3.14 9.78
N SER A 262 -9.07 -1.95 10.30
CA SER A 262 -10.37 -1.28 10.29
C SER A 262 -10.22 0.20 9.94
N ASP A 263 -11.29 0.86 9.50
CA ASP A 263 -11.29 2.33 9.35
C ASP A 263 -11.14 3.00 10.71
N GLY A 264 -10.09 3.81 10.90
CA GLY A 264 -9.82 4.50 12.15
C GLY A 264 -10.88 5.54 12.55
N GLU A 265 -11.78 5.93 11.65
CA GLU A 265 -12.93 6.80 11.96
C GLU A 265 -14.21 6.02 12.35
N ASP A 266 -14.25 4.69 12.21
CA ASP A 266 -15.42 3.88 12.55
C ASP A 266 -15.45 3.49 14.04
N GLN A 267 -15.90 4.44 14.86
CA GLN A 267 -16.10 4.24 16.31
C GLN A 267 -17.11 3.14 16.63
N ASN A 268 -18.06 2.84 15.72
CA ASN A 268 -19.04 1.79 15.94
C ASN A 268 -18.41 0.40 15.77
N LEU A 269 -17.47 0.25 14.85
CA LEU A 269 -16.70 -0.99 14.70
C LEU A 269 -15.81 -1.22 15.92
N ASP A 270 -15.11 -0.20 16.40
CA ASP A 270 -14.28 -0.31 17.61
C ASP A 270 -15.10 -0.79 18.82
N ALA A 271 -16.30 -0.23 19.02
CA ALA A 271 -17.20 -0.66 20.10
C ALA A 271 -17.68 -2.11 19.91
N ALA A 272 -17.98 -2.52 18.67
CA ALA A 272 -18.40 -3.89 18.36
C ALA A 272 -17.28 -4.91 18.60
N LEU A 273 -16.04 -4.59 18.19
CA LEU A 273 -14.86 -5.42 18.43
C LEU A 273 -14.57 -5.56 19.93
N ALA A 274 -14.64 -4.47 20.70
CA ALA A 274 -14.47 -4.52 22.15
C ALA A 274 -15.53 -5.40 22.83
N ALA A 275 -16.79 -5.28 22.44
CA ALA A 275 -17.88 -6.10 22.97
C ALA A 275 -17.74 -7.58 22.60
N TRP A 276 -17.30 -7.88 21.38
CA TRP A 276 -16.99 -9.22 20.92
C TRP A 276 -15.82 -9.83 21.71
N ALA A 277 -14.72 -9.09 21.86
CA ALA A 277 -13.53 -9.55 22.58
C ALA A 277 -13.84 -9.92 24.04
N ALA A 278 -14.64 -9.09 24.72
CA ALA A 278 -15.10 -9.34 26.09
C ALA A 278 -15.90 -10.66 26.23
N ARG A 279 -16.63 -11.08 25.20
CA ARG A 279 -17.41 -12.33 25.18
C ARG A 279 -16.57 -13.57 24.89
N ARG A 280 -15.37 -13.40 24.31
CA ARG A 280 -14.49 -14.49 23.89
C ARG A 280 -13.25 -14.68 24.73
N TRP A 281 -13.07 -13.84 25.75
CA TRP A 281 -11.86 -13.84 26.60
C TRP A 281 -10.58 -13.76 25.78
N VAL A 282 -10.63 -13.00 24.68
CA VAL A 282 -9.46 -12.63 23.86
C VAL A 282 -9.04 -11.22 24.23
N SER A 283 -7.77 -10.88 24.06
CA SER A 283 -7.32 -9.49 24.13
C SER A 283 -7.32 -8.88 22.73
N ILE A 284 -7.64 -7.60 22.64
CA ILE A 284 -7.54 -6.82 21.42
C ILE A 284 -6.77 -5.53 21.72
N GLU A 285 -5.74 -5.27 20.93
CA GLU A 285 -4.95 -4.04 20.96
C GLU A 285 -5.18 -3.28 19.64
N ALA A 286 -5.40 -1.98 19.72
CA ALA A 286 -5.82 -1.17 18.59
C ALA A 286 -4.93 0.07 18.44
N GLU A 287 -4.11 0.10 17.39
CA GLU A 287 -3.11 1.15 17.16
C GLU A 287 -3.25 1.77 15.76
N PRO A 288 -2.98 3.07 15.58
CA PRO A 288 -2.87 3.66 14.25
C PRO A 288 -1.69 3.03 13.48
N ASP A 289 -1.97 2.50 12.30
CA ASP A 289 -0.97 1.99 11.35
C ASP A 289 -1.43 2.24 9.90
N PRO A 290 -1.39 3.50 9.43
CA PRO A 290 -1.92 3.91 8.12
C PRO A 290 -1.20 3.26 6.93
N SER A 291 0.00 2.74 7.16
CA SER A 291 0.86 2.14 6.14
C SER A 291 0.98 0.62 6.28
N TRP A 292 0.26 0.01 7.22
CA TRP A 292 0.28 -1.42 7.52
C TRP A 292 1.68 -1.98 7.87
N ARG A 293 2.53 -1.17 8.51
CA ARG A 293 3.90 -1.54 8.90
C ARG A 293 3.93 -2.85 9.68
N ALA A 294 2.94 -3.11 10.53
CA ALA A 294 2.89 -4.30 11.37
C ALA A 294 2.80 -5.60 10.56
N VAL A 295 2.32 -5.56 9.31
CA VAL A 295 2.11 -6.77 8.47
C VAL A 295 2.81 -6.72 7.11
N ARG A 296 3.53 -5.64 6.78
CA ARG A 296 4.29 -5.52 5.51
C ARG A 296 5.23 -6.70 5.26
N HIS A 297 5.85 -7.22 6.30
CA HIS A 297 6.72 -8.41 6.22
C HIS A 297 5.98 -9.69 5.79
N LEU A 298 4.64 -9.73 5.90
CA LEU A 298 3.79 -10.82 5.43
C LEU A 298 3.23 -10.52 4.04
N THR A 299 2.76 -9.29 3.80
CA THR A 299 2.02 -8.94 2.57
C THR A 299 2.89 -8.49 1.40
N GLY A 300 4.18 -8.20 1.64
CA GLY A 300 5.08 -7.56 0.68
C GLY A 300 4.76 -6.08 0.57
#